data_AF-A0A355DHU6-F1
#
_entry.id   AF-A0A355DHU6-F1
#
_cell.length_a   1.000
_cell.length_b   1.000
_cell.length_c   1.000
_cell.angle_alpha   90.00
_cell.angle_beta   90.00
_cell.angle_gamma   90.00
#
_symmetry.space_group_name_H-M   'P 1'
#
loop_
_entity.id
_entity.type
_entity.pdbx_description
1 polymer ?
#
loop_
_entity_poly.entity_id
_entity_poly.type
_entity_poly.pdbx_seq_one_letter_code
_entity_poly.pdbx_strand_id
1 'polypeptide(L)'
;MNVKTAKSINQTSQSHFPNPELFTERNTEALVELLLDEMQAALGSGVRVREPSHSSVTPLKPLPSRARAVVERIAVEVERICSKSDRIQTSGEIHSWQLTLARHRLQKCLSYYKLGSKQGRVELHSSLSVMIYRHVAQPQSQLKFSARYNLIEDFLQDFYAESLKAFRRENQVDADYSPRTQLELAEYMAFTEHYAKRRITLPNRSSQQLIVLRAQSFAKRQPSETPVDIEQAVEYAKGEEAQEYSRTATMQQVRSRLVAESTDPSELVLRERVVSELVQYLEDQGHSDCADYLVLKLQDLAAPDIDEILGLTPRQRDYLQQRFKYHVEKFS
;
A
#
# COMPACT_ATOMS: atom_id res chain seq x y z
N MET A 1 43.38 7.53 3.02
CA MET A 1 43.10 7.55 1.56
C MET A 1 43.19 6.13 1.02
N ASN A 2 42.07 5.50 0.70
CA ASN A 2 41.84 4.83 -0.58
C ASN A 2 40.42 4.26 -0.60
N VAL A 3 39.68 4.63 -1.64
CA VAL A 3 38.28 4.33 -1.89
C VAL A 3 38.17 2.89 -2.41
N LYS A 4 37.23 2.10 -1.89
CA LYS A 4 36.71 0.91 -2.58
C LYS A 4 35.20 0.97 -2.69
N THR A 5 34.77 0.73 -3.92
CA THR A 5 33.53 1.13 -4.55
C THR A 5 32.43 0.10 -4.38
N ALA A 6 31.19 0.57 -4.57
CA ALA A 6 29.93 -0.15 -4.59
C ALA A 6 29.93 -1.49 -5.34
N LYS A 7 29.88 -2.60 -4.60
CA LYS A 7 29.37 -3.92 -5.05
C LYS A 7 28.95 -4.74 -3.83
N SER A 8 27.77 -4.48 -3.25
CA SER A 8 27.16 -5.39 -2.26
C SER A 8 25.68 -5.08 -2.03
N ILE A 9 24.85 -5.05 -3.08
CA ILE A 9 23.39 -5.24 -2.94
C ILE A 9 22.88 -5.98 -4.18
N ASN A 10 23.17 -7.26 -4.27
CA ASN A 10 22.46 -8.21 -5.12
C ASN A 10 22.47 -9.55 -4.37
N GLN A 11 21.63 -9.66 -3.34
CA GLN A 11 21.23 -10.97 -2.82
C GLN A 11 19.97 -11.37 -3.56
N THR A 12 20.17 -12.05 -4.69
CA THR A 12 19.16 -12.93 -5.30
C THR A 12 18.85 -14.04 -4.32
N SER A 13 17.63 -14.07 -3.77
CA SER A 13 17.09 -15.22 -3.07
C SER A 13 17.06 -16.41 -4.04
N GLN A 14 18.02 -17.33 -3.88
CA GLN A 14 18.03 -18.59 -4.61
C GLN A 14 16.86 -19.44 -4.09
N SER A 15 15.82 -19.59 -4.90
CA SER A 15 14.80 -20.62 -4.69
C SER A 15 15.28 -21.89 -5.38
N HIS A 16 15.63 -22.89 -4.58
CA HIS A 16 16.10 -24.19 -5.07
C HIS A 16 14.88 -25.10 -5.26
N PHE A 17 14.23 -25.02 -6.42
CA PHE A 17 13.26 -26.01 -6.87
C PHE A 17 13.63 -26.47 -8.28
N PRO A 18 13.64 -27.78 -8.58
CA PRO A 18 13.99 -28.28 -9.90
C PRO A 18 12.93 -27.87 -10.92
N ASN A 19 13.36 -27.26 -12.03
CA ASN A 19 12.53 -26.94 -13.18
C ASN A 19 12.26 -28.24 -13.97
N PRO A 20 11.01 -28.70 -14.15
CA PRO A 20 10.72 -29.75 -15.11
C PRO A 20 10.79 -29.19 -16.54
N GLU A 21 11.56 -29.86 -17.39
CA GLU A 21 11.70 -29.58 -18.83
C GLU A 21 10.43 -29.96 -19.60
N LEU A 22 9.39 -29.13 -19.58
CA LEU A 22 8.17 -29.38 -20.37
C LEU A 22 7.53 -28.09 -20.91
N PHE A 23 8.27 -27.26 -21.66
CA PHE A 23 7.65 -26.12 -22.35
C PHE A 23 8.32 -25.87 -23.71
N THR A 24 7.61 -26.20 -24.79
CA THR A 24 7.96 -25.85 -26.16
C THR A 24 6.84 -24.98 -26.72
N GLU A 25 7.22 -23.79 -27.23
CA GLU A 25 6.36 -22.72 -27.76
C GLU A 25 5.44 -22.00 -26.75
N ARG A 26 5.04 -20.75 -27.06
CA ARG A 26 4.34 -19.80 -26.17
C ARG A 26 3.04 -20.39 -25.61
N ASN A 27 3.14 -21.14 -24.52
CA ASN A 27 2.00 -21.88 -24.01
C ASN A 27 1.42 -21.15 -22.80
N THR A 28 0.79 -20.00 -23.04
CA THR A 28 0.06 -19.23 -22.02
C THR A 28 -0.99 -20.11 -21.34
N GLU A 29 -1.56 -21.07 -22.05
CA GLU A 29 -2.47 -22.07 -21.50
C GLU A 29 -1.78 -23.02 -20.51
N ALA A 30 -0.59 -23.54 -20.83
CA ALA A 30 0.16 -24.37 -19.88
C ALA A 30 0.63 -23.58 -18.64
N LEU A 31 0.94 -22.29 -18.78
CA LEU A 31 1.20 -21.41 -17.64
C LEU A 31 -0.06 -21.20 -16.79
N VAL A 32 -1.23 -21.03 -17.42
CA VAL A 32 -2.52 -20.92 -16.73
C VAL A 32 -2.81 -22.19 -15.93
N GLU A 33 -2.70 -23.37 -16.53
CA GLU A 33 -2.93 -24.65 -15.83
C GLU A 33 -1.99 -24.83 -14.63
N LEU A 34 -0.69 -24.54 -14.80
CA LEU A 34 0.27 -24.59 -13.69
C LEU A 34 -0.11 -23.65 -12.55
N LEU A 35 -0.50 -22.41 -12.86
CA LEU A 35 -0.90 -21.43 -11.85
C LEU A 35 -2.25 -21.78 -11.20
N LEU A 36 -3.16 -22.45 -11.93
CA LEU A 36 -4.40 -22.97 -11.38
C LEU A 36 -4.12 -24.04 -10.33
N ASP A 37 -3.22 -24.99 -10.62
CA ASP A 37 -2.82 -26.02 -9.68
C ASP A 37 -2.17 -25.42 -8.42
N GLU A 38 -1.25 -24.46 -8.59
CA GLU A 38 -0.62 -23.76 -7.47
C GLU A 38 -1.66 -22.98 -6.64
N MET A 39 -2.63 -22.32 -7.30
CA MET A 39 -3.72 -21.64 -6.62
C MET A 39 -4.63 -22.62 -5.88
N GLN A 40 -4.99 -23.76 -6.48
CA GLN A 40 -5.78 -24.81 -5.83
C GLN A 40 -5.10 -25.33 -4.59
N ALA A 41 -3.81 -25.66 -4.68
CA ALA A 41 -3.03 -26.16 -3.54
C ALA A 41 -3.02 -25.13 -2.40
N ALA A 42 -2.87 -23.85 -2.71
CA ALA A 42 -2.86 -22.77 -1.72
C ALA A 42 -4.22 -22.52 -1.08
N LEU A 43 -5.32 -22.63 -1.84
CA LEU A 43 -6.69 -22.44 -1.35
C LEU A 43 -7.21 -23.66 -0.58
N GLY A 44 -6.91 -24.87 -1.07
CA GLY A 44 -7.33 -26.15 -0.48
C GLY A 44 -6.61 -26.48 0.83
N SER A 45 -5.38 -25.99 1.02
CA SER A 45 -4.68 -26.11 2.30
C SER A 45 -5.35 -25.34 3.46
N GLY A 46 -6.31 -24.47 3.17
CA GLY A 46 -7.11 -23.73 4.15
C GLY A 46 -8.41 -24.42 4.61
N VAL A 47 -8.83 -25.51 3.96
CA VAL A 47 -10.06 -26.26 4.30
C VAL A 47 -9.70 -27.67 4.77
N ARG A 48 -9.05 -27.77 5.94
CA ARG A 48 -9.04 -29.04 6.68
C ARG A 48 -10.15 -29.01 7.72
N VAL A 49 -11.39 -29.16 7.27
CA VAL A 49 -12.45 -29.65 8.16
C VAL A 49 -12.12 -31.12 8.42
N ARG A 50 -11.88 -31.43 9.69
CA ARG A 50 -11.54 -32.76 10.18
C ARG A 50 -12.77 -33.66 10.03
N GLU A 51 -12.93 -34.31 8.89
CA GLU A 51 -13.83 -35.46 8.76
C GLU A 51 -13.05 -36.77 8.98
N PRO A 52 -13.61 -37.75 9.71
CA PRO A 52 -12.93 -39.00 9.98
C PRO A 52 -12.97 -39.92 8.75
N SER A 53 -11.78 -40.35 8.32
CA SER A 53 -11.48 -41.65 7.71
C SER A 53 -12.58 -42.32 6.87
N HIS A 54 -12.58 -42.08 5.56
CA HIS A 54 -12.80 -43.15 4.58
C HIS A 54 -11.93 -42.91 3.33
N SER A 55 -11.17 -43.94 2.98
CA SER A 55 -10.32 -44.03 1.81
C SER A 55 -11.15 -43.93 0.53
N SER A 56 -11.26 -42.72 -0.01
CA SER A 56 -11.61 -42.49 -1.39
C SER A 56 -10.83 -41.25 -1.84
N VAL A 57 -10.04 -41.39 -2.91
CA VAL A 57 -9.36 -40.28 -3.55
C VAL A 57 -10.45 -39.45 -4.22
N THR A 58 -10.96 -38.45 -3.51
CA THR A 58 -11.93 -37.51 -4.07
C THR A 58 -11.21 -36.68 -5.13
N PRO A 59 -11.65 -36.66 -6.40
CA PRO A 59 -11.05 -35.79 -7.41
C PRO A 59 -11.16 -34.33 -6.94
N LEU A 60 -10.06 -33.57 -7.07
CA LEU A 60 -10.04 -32.15 -6.73
C LEU A 60 -11.20 -31.46 -7.45
N LYS A 61 -12.07 -30.80 -6.68
CA LYS A 61 -13.21 -30.05 -7.21
C LYS A 61 -12.67 -28.93 -8.11
N PRO A 62 -13.17 -28.77 -9.35
CA PRO A 62 -12.70 -27.71 -10.23
C PRO A 62 -12.89 -26.34 -9.55
N LEU A 63 -11.88 -25.48 -9.67
CA LEU A 63 -11.93 -24.12 -9.13
C LEU A 63 -13.18 -23.39 -9.64
N PRO A 64 -13.75 -22.47 -8.83
CA PRO A 64 -14.78 -21.57 -9.32
C PRO A 64 -14.30 -20.81 -10.56
N SER A 65 -15.19 -20.57 -11.53
CA SER A 65 -14.89 -19.87 -12.79
C SER A 65 -14.13 -18.54 -12.60
N ARG A 66 -14.36 -17.87 -11.46
CA ARG A 66 -13.69 -16.61 -11.09
C ARG A 66 -12.22 -16.77 -10.73
N ALA A 67 -11.82 -17.90 -10.15
CA ALA A 67 -10.40 -18.15 -9.86
C ALA A 67 -9.61 -18.40 -11.16
N ARG A 68 -10.23 -19.09 -12.13
CA ARG A 68 -9.68 -19.20 -13.48
C ARG A 68 -9.47 -17.83 -14.14
N ALA A 69 -10.47 -16.96 -14.07
CA ALA A 69 -10.37 -15.61 -14.62
C ALA A 69 -9.23 -14.78 -14.00
N VAL A 70 -8.97 -14.91 -12.68
CA VAL A 70 -7.84 -14.25 -12.00
C VAL A 70 -6.50 -14.78 -12.53
N VAL A 71 -6.37 -16.10 -12.67
CA VAL A 71 -5.15 -16.73 -13.16
C VAL A 71 -4.87 -16.37 -14.62
N GLU A 72 -5.90 -16.37 -15.46
CA GLU A 72 -5.80 -15.93 -16.86
C GLU A 72 -5.31 -14.49 -16.96
N ARG A 73 -5.84 -13.57 -16.15
CA ARG A 73 -5.34 -12.18 -16.08
C ARG A 73 -3.88 -12.09 -15.65
N ILE A 74 -3.47 -12.87 -14.65
CA ILE A 74 -2.06 -12.95 -14.23
C ILE A 74 -1.17 -13.41 -15.39
N ALA A 75 -1.56 -14.48 -16.09
CA ALA A 75 -0.79 -15.05 -17.20
C ALA A 75 -0.66 -14.06 -18.37
N VAL A 76 -1.76 -13.43 -18.77
CA VAL A 76 -1.80 -12.40 -19.83
C VAL A 76 -0.90 -11.22 -19.47
N GLU A 77 -0.95 -10.74 -18.22
CA GLU A 77 -0.09 -9.63 -17.79
C GLU A 77 1.39 -10.01 -17.78
N VAL A 78 1.73 -11.23 -17.38
CA VAL A 78 3.11 -11.75 -17.41
C VAL A 78 3.62 -11.82 -18.84
N GLU A 79 2.83 -12.34 -19.76
CA GLU A 79 3.18 -12.39 -21.19
C GLU A 79 3.39 -10.98 -21.76
N ARG A 80 2.50 -10.03 -21.41
CA ARG A 80 2.62 -8.62 -21.79
C ARG A 80 3.91 -7.97 -21.23
N ILE A 81 4.30 -8.28 -20.00
CA ILE A 81 5.56 -7.75 -19.42
C ILE A 81 6.77 -8.35 -20.13
N CYS A 82 6.80 -9.66 -20.31
CA CYS A 82 7.93 -10.32 -20.96
C CYS A 82 8.10 -9.79 -22.39
N SER A 83 7.02 -9.67 -23.17
CA SER A 83 7.05 -9.14 -24.55
C SER A 83 7.52 -7.69 -24.64
N LYS A 84 7.22 -6.84 -23.65
CA LYS A 84 7.63 -5.43 -23.64
C LYS A 84 9.02 -5.17 -23.06
N SER A 85 9.64 -6.16 -22.42
CA SER A 85 10.92 -5.97 -21.74
C SER A 85 12.08 -6.41 -22.63
N ASP A 86 12.80 -5.45 -23.21
CA ASP A 86 14.00 -5.73 -24.01
C ASP A 86 15.02 -6.57 -23.23
N ARG A 87 15.17 -6.32 -21.93
CA ARG A 87 16.05 -7.10 -21.05
C ARG A 87 15.66 -8.58 -20.98
N ILE A 88 14.37 -8.87 -20.87
CA ILE A 88 13.86 -10.25 -20.82
C ILE A 88 13.98 -10.88 -22.21
N GLN A 89 13.58 -10.15 -23.26
CA GLN A 89 13.68 -10.64 -24.64
C GLN A 89 15.12 -10.98 -25.03
N THR A 90 16.09 -10.15 -24.64
CA THR A 90 17.52 -10.36 -24.95
C THR A 90 18.16 -11.44 -24.07
N SER A 91 17.52 -11.84 -22.97
CA SER A 91 18.10 -12.83 -22.03
C SER A 91 18.11 -14.27 -22.55
N GLY A 92 17.27 -14.60 -23.55
CA GLY A 92 17.07 -15.98 -24.03
C GLY A 92 16.25 -16.88 -23.08
N GLU A 93 16.04 -16.49 -21.82
CA GLU A 93 15.36 -17.29 -20.79
C GLU A 93 13.92 -16.80 -20.50
N ILE A 94 13.15 -16.50 -21.54
CA ILE A 94 11.82 -15.87 -21.39
C ILE A 94 10.89 -16.71 -20.48
N HIS A 95 10.90 -18.03 -20.61
CA HIS A 95 10.06 -18.94 -19.82
C HIS A 95 10.39 -18.91 -18.32
N SER A 96 11.67 -18.89 -17.97
CA SER A 96 12.11 -18.76 -16.57
C SER A 96 11.60 -17.45 -15.96
N TRP A 97 11.69 -16.35 -16.72
CA TRP A 97 11.12 -15.06 -16.33
C TRP A 97 9.59 -15.10 -16.21
N GLN A 98 8.89 -15.71 -17.16
CA GLN A 98 7.44 -15.86 -17.11
C GLN A 98 7.01 -16.61 -15.85
N LEU A 99 7.60 -17.77 -15.57
CA LEU A 99 7.26 -18.57 -14.40
C LEU A 99 7.55 -17.81 -13.09
N THR A 100 8.71 -17.16 -13.00
CA THR A 100 9.09 -16.37 -11.82
C THR A 100 8.15 -15.19 -11.58
N LEU A 101 7.82 -14.43 -12.63
CA LEU A 101 6.91 -13.29 -12.55
C LEU A 101 5.49 -13.73 -12.20
N ALA A 102 5.02 -14.81 -12.81
CA ALA A 102 3.70 -15.37 -12.57
C ALA A 102 3.55 -15.85 -11.13
N ARG A 103 4.50 -16.63 -10.62
CA ARG A 103 4.54 -17.08 -9.22
C ARG A 103 4.56 -15.93 -8.24
N HIS A 104 5.41 -14.91 -8.49
CA HIS A 104 5.46 -13.74 -7.62
C HIS A 104 4.12 -12.99 -7.58
N ARG A 105 3.45 -12.82 -8.72
CA ARG A 105 2.12 -12.19 -8.81
C ARG A 105 1.05 -13.04 -8.11
N LEU A 106 1.04 -14.34 -8.34
CA LEU A 106 0.13 -15.28 -7.68
C LEU A 106 0.32 -15.25 -6.17
N GLN A 107 1.56 -15.32 -5.69
CA GLN A 107 1.88 -15.27 -4.26
C GLN A 107 1.42 -13.96 -3.62
N LYS A 108 1.56 -12.82 -4.31
CA LYS A 108 1.06 -11.52 -3.82
C LYS A 108 -0.47 -11.47 -3.77
N CYS A 109 -1.16 -12.03 -4.75
CA CYS A 109 -2.61 -12.19 -4.68
C CYS A 109 -2.99 -13.09 -3.49
N LEU A 110 -2.33 -14.23 -3.33
CA LEU A 110 -2.59 -15.17 -2.24
C LEU A 110 -2.26 -14.59 -0.85
N SER A 111 -1.27 -13.71 -0.72
CA SER A 111 -0.98 -13.06 0.56
C SER A 111 -2.14 -12.18 1.00
N TYR A 112 -2.67 -11.35 0.08
CA TYR A 112 -3.86 -10.55 0.36
C TYR A 112 -5.11 -11.41 0.57
N TYR A 113 -5.23 -12.53 -0.14
CA TYR A 113 -6.33 -13.48 0.07
C TYR A 113 -6.29 -14.05 1.50
N LYS A 114 -5.11 -14.46 1.99
CA LYS A 114 -4.93 -15.00 3.35
C LYS A 114 -5.22 -13.99 4.45
N LEU A 115 -4.87 -12.71 4.24
CA LEU A 115 -5.24 -11.63 5.16
C LEU A 115 -6.76 -11.42 5.23
N GLY A 116 -7.48 -11.73 4.15
CA GLY A 116 -8.92 -11.50 4.06
C GLY A 116 -9.27 -10.03 3.81
N SER A 117 -10.57 -9.74 3.69
CA SER A 117 -11.04 -8.43 3.21
C SER A 117 -10.68 -7.27 4.14
N LYS A 118 -10.88 -7.41 5.46
CA LYS A 118 -10.63 -6.32 6.41
C LYS A 118 -9.14 -6.06 6.58
N GLN A 119 -8.37 -7.08 7.01
CA GLN A 119 -6.94 -6.93 7.25
C GLN A 119 -6.16 -6.59 5.98
N GLY A 120 -6.54 -7.14 4.82
CA GLY A 120 -5.88 -6.82 3.55
C GLY A 120 -6.01 -5.34 3.16
N ARG A 121 -7.16 -4.72 3.43
CA ARG A 121 -7.37 -3.28 3.20
C ARG A 121 -6.54 -2.43 4.16
N VAL A 122 -6.50 -2.80 5.44
CA VAL A 122 -5.68 -2.11 6.45
C VAL A 122 -4.20 -2.18 6.07
N GLU A 123 -3.70 -3.35 5.69
CA GLU A 123 -2.31 -3.55 5.28
C GLU A 123 -1.97 -2.73 4.03
N LEU A 124 -2.83 -2.78 3.01
CA LEU A 124 -2.65 -2.00 1.79
C LEU A 124 -2.64 -0.49 2.11
N HIS A 125 -3.63 -0.02 2.87
CA HIS A 125 -3.76 1.38 3.24
C HIS A 125 -2.52 1.86 4.00
N SER A 126 -2.14 1.16 5.07
CA SER A 126 -0.94 1.46 5.86
C SER A 126 0.32 1.53 4.99
N SER A 127 0.53 0.53 4.12
CA SER A 127 1.68 0.49 3.22
C SER A 127 1.75 1.71 2.30
N LEU A 128 0.62 2.10 1.70
CA LEU A 128 0.56 3.26 0.82
C LEU A 128 0.72 4.58 1.57
N SER A 129 0.10 4.72 2.75
CA SER A 129 0.20 5.89 3.62
C SER A 129 1.66 6.21 3.98
N VAL A 130 2.46 5.20 4.32
CA VAL A 130 3.89 5.37 4.59
C VAL A 130 4.65 5.93 3.39
N MET A 131 4.32 5.50 2.16
CA MET A 131 5.00 5.99 0.95
C MET A 131 4.70 7.46 0.66
N ILE A 132 3.51 7.95 1.05
CA ILE A 132 3.06 9.30 0.72
C ILE A 132 3.08 10.28 1.89
N TYR A 133 3.33 9.82 3.12
CA TYR A 133 3.22 10.65 4.34
C TYR A 133 3.90 12.01 4.19
N ARG A 134 5.13 12.02 3.65
CA ARG A 134 5.92 13.25 3.45
C ARG A 134 5.53 14.06 2.21
N HIS A 135 4.74 13.49 1.31
CA HIS A 135 4.45 14.04 -0.02
C HIS A 135 3.01 14.56 -0.17
N VAL A 136 2.13 14.22 0.77
CA VAL A 136 0.72 14.62 0.78
C VAL A 136 0.50 16.08 1.19
N ALA A 137 1.50 16.69 1.80
CA ALA A 137 1.49 18.08 2.25
C ALA A 137 2.69 18.84 1.66
N GLN A 138 2.57 20.17 1.59
CA GLN A 138 3.68 21.01 1.16
C GLN A 138 4.82 20.96 2.20
N PRO A 139 6.11 20.98 1.79
CA PRO A 139 7.23 20.86 2.73
C PRO A 139 7.29 21.95 3.81
N GLN A 140 6.69 23.11 3.55
CA GLN A 140 6.64 24.26 4.46
C GLN A 140 5.37 24.28 5.33
N SER A 141 4.44 23.36 5.12
CA SER A 141 3.18 23.32 5.84
C SER A 141 3.39 22.64 7.21
N GLN A 142 3.20 23.41 8.27
CA GLN A 142 3.26 22.98 9.67
C GLN A 142 1.94 22.31 10.08
N LEU A 143 1.55 21.24 9.39
CA LEU A 143 0.33 20.50 9.72
C LEU A 143 0.55 19.60 10.94
N LYS A 144 -0.44 19.55 11.82
CA LYS A 144 -0.50 18.52 12.87
C LYS A 144 -0.71 17.13 12.26
N PHE A 145 -0.31 16.08 12.98
CA PHE A 145 -0.45 14.68 12.55
C PHE A 145 -1.88 14.34 12.08
N SER A 146 -2.91 14.75 12.83
CA SER A 146 -4.31 14.49 12.48
C SER A 146 -4.73 15.16 11.17
N ALA A 147 -4.26 16.38 10.90
CA ALA A 147 -4.53 17.06 9.64
C ALA A 147 -3.86 16.33 8.46
N ARG A 148 -2.61 15.89 8.63
CA ARG A 148 -1.90 15.10 7.61
C ARG A 148 -2.57 13.74 7.38
N TYR A 149 -3.07 13.10 8.44
CA TYR A 149 -3.83 11.86 8.35
C TYR A 149 -5.10 12.03 7.48
N ASN A 150 -5.86 13.11 7.69
CA ASN A 150 -7.04 13.39 6.87
C ASN A 150 -6.66 13.60 5.39
N LEU A 151 -5.56 14.30 5.11
CA LEU A 151 -5.07 14.47 3.74
C LEU A 151 -4.67 13.13 3.09
N ILE A 152 -4.11 12.20 3.86
CA ILE A 152 -3.78 10.85 3.40
C ILE A 152 -5.05 10.08 3.03
N GLU A 153 -6.07 10.12 3.89
CA GLU A 153 -7.36 9.47 3.63
C GLU A 153 -8.00 10.00 2.34
N ASP A 154 -8.11 11.32 2.21
CA ASP A 154 -8.68 11.97 1.02
C ASP A 154 -7.92 11.58 -0.25
N PHE A 155 -6.58 11.63 -0.19
CA PHE A 155 -5.73 11.25 -1.31
C PHE A 155 -5.89 9.77 -1.68
N LEU A 156 -5.88 8.87 -0.70
CA LEU A 156 -5.93 7.43 -0.95
C LEU A 156 -7.30 7.01 -1.47
N GLN A 157 -8.39 7.63 -1.02
CA GLN A 157 -9.73 7.39 -1.55
C GLN A 157 -9.78 7.66 -3.07
N ASP A 158 -9.27 8.82 -3.50
CA ASP A 158 -9.20 9.17 -4.93
C ASP A 158 -8.22 8.24 -5.68
N PHE A 159 -7.11 7.86 -5.05
CA PHE A 159 -6.13 6.94 -5.62
C PHE A 159 -6.68 5.52 -5.81
N TYR A 160 -7.52 5.03 -4.91
CA TYR A 160 -8.22 3.75 -5.07
C TYR A 160 -9.17 3.77 -6.27
N ALA A 161 -9.90 4.87 -6.46
CA ALA A 161 -10.73 5.03 -7.65
C ALA A 161 -9.90 5.09 -8.94
N GLU A 162 -8.75 5.78 -8.94
CA GLU A 162 -7.80 5.82 -10.07
C GLU A 162 -7.25 4.42 -10.38
N SER A 163 -6.80 3.70 -9.36
CA SER A 163 -6.21 2.36 -9.51
C SER A 163 -7.25 1.33 -9.97
N LEU A 164 -8.51 1.42 -9.55
CA LEU A 164 -9.58 0.58 -10.10
C LEU A 164 -9.83 0.86 -11.60
N LYS A 165 -9.81 2.13 -12.02
CA LYS A 165 -9.90 2.47 -13.45
C LYS A 165 -8.71 1.91 -14.24
N ALA A 166 -7.50 2.00 -13.68
CA ALA A 166 -6.31 1.41 -14.28
C ALA A 166 -6.39 -0.12 -14.35
N PHE A 167 -6.89 -0.77 -13.30
CA PHE A 167 -7.13 -2.20 -13.27
C PHE A 167 -8.07 -2.62 -14.40
N ARG A 168 -9.21 -1.92 -14.56
CA ARG A 168 -10.18 -2.21 -15.62
C ARG A 168 -9.57 -2.14 -17.01
N ARG A 169 -8.82 -1.07 -17.27
CA ARG A 169 -8.14 -0.85 -18.56
C ARG A 169 -7.03 -1.86 -18.82
N GLU A 170 -6.19 -2.16 -17.84
CA GLU A 170 -5.03 -3.05 -18.02
C GLU A 170 -5.44 -4.53 -18.13
N ASN A 171 -6.52 -4.93 -17.43
CA ASN A 171 -7.04 -6.29 -17.47
C ASN A 171 -8.19 -6.51 -18.47
N GLN A 172 -8.60 -5.47 -19.21
CA GLN A 172 -9.67 -5.54 -20.22
C GLN A 172 -10.99 -6.10 -19.66
N VAL A 173 -11.32 -5.76 -18.41
CA VAL A 173 -12.60 -6.10 -17.80
C VAL A 173 -13.62 -4.98 -18.00
N ASP A 174 -14.90 -5.29 -17.79
CA ASP A 174 -16.01 -4.36 -18.02
C ASP A 174 -15.89 -3.05 -17.23
N ALA A 175 -16.49 -1.99 -17.77
CA ALA A 175 -16.42 -0.65 -17.18
C ALA A 175 -17.07 -0.56 -15.80
N ASP A 176 -18.03 -1.43 -15.50
CA ASP A 176 -18.73 -1.56 -14.22
C ASP A 176 -18.11 -2.62 -13.30
N TYR A 177 -17.03 -3.28 -13.71
CA TYR A 177 -16.38 -4.33 -12.93
C TYR A 177 -16.02 -3.83 -11.52
N SER A 178 -16.50 -4.54 -10.51
CA SER A 178 -16.08 -4.41 -9.12
C SER A 178 -15.69 -5.79 -8.60
N PRO A 179 -14.67 -5.90 -7.72
CA PRO A 179 -14.34 -7.18 -7.09
C PRO A 179 -15.53 -7.72 -6.29
N ARG A 180 -16.03 -8.90 -6.65
CA ARG A 180 -17.23 -9.50 -6.01
C ARG A 180 -16.89 -10.69 -5.12
N THR A 181 -15.69 -11.23 -5.22
CA THR A 181 -15.16 -12.30 -4.36
C THR A 181 -13.93 -11.81 -3.60
N GLN A 182 -13.60 -12.50 -2.50
CA GLN A 182 -12.36 -12.26 -1.76
C GLN A 182 -11.11 -12.43 -2.64
N LEU A 183 -11.14 -13.37 -3.60
CA LEU A 183 -10.03 -13.59 -4.51
C LEU A 183 -9.86 -12.43 -5.50
N GLU A 184 -10.95 -11.96 -6.12
CA GLU A 184 -10.93 -10.77 -6.98
C GLU A 184 -10.51 -9.52 -6.20
N LEU A 185 -10.93 -9.40 -4.93
CA LEU A 185 -10.52 -8.29 -4.07
C LEU A 185 -9.01 -8.37 -3.77
N ALA A 186 -8.50 -9.56 -3.49
CA ALA A 186 -7.08 -9.77 -3.24
C ALA A 186 -6.22 -9.48 -4.48
N GLU A 187 -6.69 -9.87 -5.66
CA GLU A 187 -6.07 -9.51 -6.94
C GLU A 187 -6.03 -7.99 -7.12
N TYR A 188 -7.15 -7.31 -6.88
CA TYR A 188 -7.22 -5.85 -6.96
C TYR A 188 -6.28 -5.15 -5.96
N MET A 189 -6.18 -5.64 -4.72
CA MET A 189 -5.26 -5.09 -3.72
C MET A 189 -3.79 -5.29 -4.13
N ALA A 190 -3.44 -6.49 -4.61
CA ALA A 190 -2.11 -6.77 -5.14
C ALA A 190 -1.77 -5.89 -6.36
N PHE A 191 -2.73 -5.70 -7.26
CA PHE A 191 -2.58 -4.79 -8.40
C PHE A 191 -2.36 -3.35 -7.92
N THR A 192 -3.16 -2.87 -6.97
CA THR A 192 -3.10 -1.49 -6.46
C THR A 192 -1.74 -1.20 -5.83
N GLU A 193 -1.22 -2.12 -5.01
CA GLU A 193 0.13 -2.01 -4.44
C GLU A 193 1.19 -1.91 -5.54
N HIS A 194 1.12 -2.76 -6.56
CA HIS A 194 2.06 -2.74 -7.68
C HIS A 194 1.94 -1.46 -8.53
N TYR A 195 0.71 -1.02 -8.78
CA TYR A 195 0.40 0.20 -9.53
C TYR A 195 0.97 1.43 -8.82
N ALA A 196 0.81 1.53 -7.51
CA ALA A 196 1.41 2.57 -6.68
C ALA A 196 2.94 2.61 -6.78
N LYS A 197 3.57 1.43 -6.74
CA LYS A 197 5.04 1.26 -6.79
C LYS A 197 5.62 1.42 -8.20
N ARG A 198 4.81 1.53 -9.25
CA ARG A 198 5.28 1.67 -10.63
C ARG A 198 6.18 2.91 -10.75
N ARG A 199 7.36 2.72 -11.34
CA ARG A 199 8.35 3.78 -11.57
C ARG A 199 8.01 4.55 -12.85
N ILE A 200 7.93 5.87 -12.76
CA ILE A 200 7.75 6.78 -13.88
C ILE A 200 9.06 7.54 -14.08
N THR A 201 9.61 7.45 -15.29
CA THR A 201 10.80 8.19 -15.69
C THR A 201 10.40 9.60 -16.09
N LEU A 202 10.96 10.59 -15.42
CA LEU A 202 10.74 12.00 -15.70
C LEU A 202 11.77 12.53 -16.72
N PRO A 203 11.50 13.66 -17.40
CA PRO A 203 12.40 14.25 -18.40
C PRO A 203 13.83 14.52 -17.89
N ASN A 204 13.98 14.75 -16.59
CA ASN A 204 15.28 14.98 -15.94
C ASN A 204 16.06 13.68 -15.63
N ARG A 205 15.68 12.54 -16.21
CA ARG A 205 16.25 11.20 -15.96
C ARG A 205 16.10 10.69 -14.51
N SER A 206 15.34 11.38 -13.67
CA SER A 206 14.96 10.86 -12.37
C SER A 206 13.76 9.91 -12.51
N SER A 207 13.69 8.90 -11.65
CA SER A 207 12.60 7.94 -11.63
C SER A 207 11.89 7.99 -10.29
N GLN A 208 10.59 8.27 -10.29
CA GLN A 208 9.78 8.37 -9.08
C GLN A 208 8.62 7.38 -9.12
N GLN A 209 8.15 6.96 -7.94
CA GLN A 209 6.98 6.09 -7.85
C GLN A 209 5.72 6.87 -8.24
N LEU A 210 4.80 6.21 -8.92
CA LEU A 210 3.55 6.81 -9.39
C LEU A 210 2.78 7.45 -8.23
N ILE A 211 2.61 6.73 -7.12
CA ILE A 211 1.84 7.24 -5.98
C ILE A 211 2.46 8.51 -5.37
N VAL A 212 3.80 8.61 -5.35
CA VAL A 212 4.52 9.80 -4.88
C VAL A 212 4.27 10.99 -5.79
N LEU A 213 4.32 10.79 -7.11
CA LEU A 213 4.01 11.84 -8.09
C LEU A 213 2.57 12.33 -7.96
N ARG A 214 1.63 11.41 -7.73
CA ARG A 214 0.22 11.74 -7.48
C ARG A 214 0.06 12.52 -6.19
N ALA A 215 0.70 12.10 -5.09
CA ALA A 215 0.64 12.80 -3.81
C ALA A 215 1.21 14.22 -3.90
N GLN A 216 2.34 14.41 -4.59
CA GLN A 216 2.90 15.74 -4.82
C GLN A 216 1.97 16.63 -5.66
N SER A 217 1.30 16.06 -6.65
CA SER A 217 0.32 16.79 -7.46
C SER A 217 -0.92 17.16 -6.64
N PHE A 218 -1.34 16.28 -5.73
CA PHE A 218 -2.41 16.53 -4.77
C PHE A 218 -2.04 17.67 -3.82
N ALA A 219 -0.86 17.64 -3.21
CA ALA A 219 -0.36 18.70 -2.32
C ALA A 219 -0.25 20.07 -3.00
N LYS A 220 0.11 20.11 -4.29
CA LYS A 220 0.16 21.36 -5.09
C LYS A 220 -1.22 21.95 -5.40
N ARG A 221 -2.27 21.14 -5.38
CA ARG A 221 -3.65 21.58 -5.61
C ARG A 221 -4.37 22.01 -4.34
N GLN A 222 -3.78 21.74 -3.17
CA GLN A 222 -4.30 22.28 -1.92
C GLN A 222 -4.20 23.81 -1.98
N PRO A 223 -5.24 24.53 -1.54
CA PRO A 223 -5.17 25.97 -1.41
C PRO A 223 -3.92 26.32 -0.60
N SER A 224 -3.14 27.31 -1.05
CA SER A 224 -2.17 27.94 -0.15
C SER A 224 -2.96 28.38 1.07
N GLU A 225 -2.51 28.02 2.28
CA GLU A 225 -3.12 28.51 3.51
C GLU A 225 -2.93 30.03 3.56
N THR A 226 -3.81 30.77 2.89
CA THR A 226 -4.07 32.15 3.20
C THR A 226 -4.70 32.10 4.59
N PRO A 227 -4.17 32.80 5.61
CA PRO A 227 -4.87 32.93 6.87
C PRO A 227 -6.20 33.61 6.58
N VAL A 228 -7.25 32.81 6.46
CA VAL A 228 -8.61 33.32 6.31
C VAL A 228 -9.00 33.78 7.71
N ASP A 229 -8.89 35.09 7.92
CA ASP A 229 -9.54 35.73 9.05
C ASP A 229 -11.04 35.46 8.91
N ILE A 230 -11.56 34.59 9.79
CA ILE A 230 -12.94 34.10 9.75
C ILE A 230 -13.92 35.28 9.89
N GLU A 231 -13.48 36.38 10.50
CA GLU A 231 -14.28 37.61 10.63
C GLU A 231 -14.38 38.39 9.30
N GLN A 232 -13.32 38.42 8.47
CA GLN A 232 -13.38 39.04 7.14
C GLN A 232 -14.16 38.20 6.11
N ALA A 233 -14.08 36.87 6.18
CA ALA A 233 -14.75 36.01 5.20
C ALA A 233 -16.30 36.12 5.25
N VAL A 234 -16.86 36.52 6.38
CA VAL A 234 -18.31 36.74 6.55
C VAL A 234 -18.76 38.07 5.92
N GLU A 235 -17.89 39.09 5.88
CA GLU A 235 -18.22 40.40 5.28
C GLU A 235 -18.09 40.41 3.75
N TYR A 236 -17.22 39.59 3.15
CA TYR A 236 -17.02 39.54 1.69
C TYR A 236 -17.99 38.62 0.92
N ALA A 237 -18.98 38.00 1.58
CA ALA A 237 -19.92 37.06 0.98
C ALA A 237 -21.00 37.69 0.05
N LYS A 238 -20.67 38.76 -0.69
CA LYS A 238 -21.57 39.45 -1.64
C LYS A 238 -21.03 39.63 -3.06
N GLY A 239 -20.01 38.86 -3.46
CA GLY A 239 -19.48 38.86 -4.84
C GLY A 239 -19.44 37.45 -5.46
N GLU A 240 -19.52 37.36 -6.80
CA GLU A 240 -19.53 36.10 -7.57
C GLU A 240 -18.30 35.21 -7.29
N GLU A 241 -17.15 35.77 -6.90
CA GLU A 241 -15.93 35.01 -6.52
C GLU A 241 -16.10 34.20 -5.21
N ALA A 242 -17.02 34.58 -4.33
CA ALA A 242 -17.29 33.86 -3.07
C ALA A 242 -18.05 32.54 -3.31
N GLN A 243 -18.75 32.40 -4.44
CA GLN A 243 -19.47 31.16 -4.78
C GLN A 243 -18.53 30.02 -5.20
N GLU A 244 -17.35 30.33 -5.75
CA GLU A 244 -16.35 29.31 -6.09
C GLU A 244 -15.59 28.79 -4.87
N TYR A 245 -15.26 29.67 -3.92
CA TYR A 245 -14.65 29.29 -2.64
C TYR A 245 -15.63 28.53 -1.73
N SER A 246 -16.89 28.98 -1.65
CA SER A 246 -17.94 28.27 -0.91
C SER A 246 -18.17 26.87 -1.48
N ARG A 247 -18.19 26.70 -2.80
CA ARG A 247 -18.30 25.36 -3.42
C ARG A 247 -17.19 24.42 -3.01
N THR A 248 -15.95 24.89 -2.85
CA THR A 248 -14.81 24.03 -2.47
C THR A 248 -14.84 23.65 -0.98
N ALA A 249 -15.11 24.60 -0.10
CA ALA A 249 -15.22 24.35 1.35
C ALA A 249 -16.47 23.52 1.69
N THR A 250 -17.62 23.82 1.08
CA THR A 250 -18.84 23.03 1.23
C THR A 250 -18.68 21.64 0.63
N MET A 251 -17.94 21.47 -0.48
CA MET A 251 -17.68 20.15 -1.05
C MET A 251 -16.67 19.35 -0.22
N GLN A 252 -15.70 19.99 0.46
CA GLN A 252 -14.87 19.35 1.48
C GLN A 252 -15.67 18.97 2.74
N GLN A 253 -16.62 19.80 3.19
CA GLN A 253 -17.50 19.49 4.32
C GLN A 253 -18.54 18.41 4.01
N VAL A 254 -19.04 18.35 2.77
CA VAL A 254 -19.92 17.27 2.30
C VAL A 254 -19.13 15.98 2.11
N ARG A 255 -17.89 16.06 1.62
CA ARG A 255 -16.99 14.90 1.50
C ARG A 255 -16.56 14.36 2.87
N SER A 256 -16.24 15.22 3.85
CA SER A 256 -15.94 14.79 5.22
C SER A 256 -17.15 14.13 5.90
N ARG A 257 -18.37 14.61 5.63
CA ARG A 257 -19.61 13.96 6.10
C ARG A 257 -19.90 12.62 5.42
N LEU A 258 -19.53 12.43 4.15
CA LEU A 258 -19.65 11.15 3.44
C LEU A 258 -18.52 10.16 3.80
N VAL A 259 -17.31 10.66 4.12
CA VAL A 259 -16.17 9.84 4.57
C VAL A 259 -16.38 9.36 6.01
N ALA A 260 -17.02 10.17 6.86
CA ALA A 260 -17.43 9.78 8.22
C ALA A 260 -18.44 8.62 8.26
N GLU A 261 -19.12 8.32 7.15
CA GLU A 261 -19.98 7.13 7.03
C GLU A 261 -19.20 5.86 6.61
N SER A 262 -17.91 5.98 6.29
CA SER A 262 -17.07 4.88 5.76
C SER A 262 -15.83 4.52 6.57
N THR A 263 -15.35 5.42 7.44
CA THR A 263 -14.39 5.06 8.49
C THR A 263 -15.16 4.44 9.64
N ASP A 264 -14.94 3.15 9.89
CA ASP A 264 -15.46 2.47 11.07
C ASP A 264 -14.96 3.26 12.30
N PRO A 265 -15.84 3.95 13.06
CA PRO A 265 -15.41 4.80 14.18
C PRO A 265 -14.63 3.99 15.23
N SER A 266 -14.79 2.66 15.21
CA SER A 266 -14.00 1.76 16.02
C SER A 266 -12.50 1.75 15.70
N GLU A 267 -12.06 2.05 14.46
CA GLU A 267 -10.63 2.07 14.12
C GLU A 267 -9.88 3.26 14.73
N LEU A 268 -10.52 4.43 14.80
CA LEU A 268 -9.96 5.60 15.49
C LEU A 268 -9.85 5.33 16.99
N VAL A 269 -10.89 4.75 17.59
CA VAL A 269 -10.90 4.35 19.00
C VAL A 269 -9.85 3.27 19.28
N LEU A 270 -9.67 2.31 18.37
CA LEU A 270 -8.64 1.27 18.48
C LEU A 270 -7.24 1.88 18.39
N ARG A 271 -7.02 2.84 17.49
CA ARG A 271 -5.73 3.53 17.38
C ARG A 271 -5.40 4.29 18.66
N GLU A 272 -6.34 5.09 19.16
CA GLU A 272 -6.15 5.82 20.42
C GLU A 272 -5.88 4.85 21.57
N ARG A 273 -6.62 3.75 21.65
CA ARG A 273 -6.39 2.71 22.65
C ARG A 273 -5.00 2.09 22.53
N VAL A 274 -4.55 1.72 21.33
CA VAL A 274 -3.21 1.14 21.12
C VAL A 274 -2.12 2.14 21.48
N VAL A 275 -2.29 3.42 21.13
CA VAL A 275 -1.34 4.48 21.52
C VAL A 275 -1.28 4.62 23.03
N SER A 276 -2.43 4.65 23.71
CA SER A 276 -2.50 4.73 25.17
C SER A 276 -1.85 3.51 25.83
N GLU A 277 -2.12 2.30 25.35
CA GLU A 277 -1.52 1.06 25.86
C GLU A 277 0.00 1.03 25.63
N LEU A 278 0.49 1.54 24.49
CA LEU A 278 1.92 1.63 24.21
C LEU A 278 2.61 2.66 25.13
N VAL A 279 1.97 3.81 25.37
CA VAL A 279 2.47 4.82 26.31
C VAL A 279 2.55 4.22 27.72
N GLN A 280 1.48 3.57 28.18
CA GLN A 280 1.44 2.91 29.48
C GLN A 280 2.52 1.83 29.60
N TYR A 281 2.69 1.00 28.56
CA TYR A 281 3.74 -0.02 28.51
C TYR A 281 5.15 0.60 28.64
N LEU A 282 5.42 1.70 27.94
CA LEU A 282 6.72 2.38 28.02
C LEU A 282 6.97 2.97 29.42
N GLU A 283 5.94 3.54 30.05
CA GLU A 283 6.01 4.04 31.42
C GLU A 283 6.25 2.91 32.42
N ASP A 284 5.52 1.79 32.31
CA ASP A 284 5.65 0.62 33.18
C ASP A 284 7.03 -0.05 33.06
N GLN A 285 7.67 0.02 31.89
CA GLN A 285 9.05 -0.45 31.68
C GLN A 285 10.12 0.57 32.11
N GLY A 286 9.74 1.73 32.64
CA GLY A 286 10.68 2.77 33.08
C GLY A 286 11.31 3.57 31.94
N HIS A 287 10.63 3.67 30.80
CA HIS A 287 11.04 4.40 29.61
C HIS A 287 10.10 5.57 29.31
N SER A 288 9.86 6.42 30.31
CA SER A 288 9.01 7.62 30.18
C SER A 288 9.55 8.60 29.14
N ASP A 289 10.87 8.68 28.97
CA ASP A 289 11.53 9.48 27.93
C ASP A 289 11.14 9.03 26.50
N CYS A 290 10.96 7.72 26.28
CA CYS A 290 10.42 7.19 25.04
C CYS A 290 8.93 7.53 24.86
N ALA A 291 8.15 7.53 25.96
CA ALA A 291 6.75 7.91 25.94
C ALA A 291 6.57 9.41 25.61
N ASP A 292 7.34 10.29 26.26
CA ASP A 292 7.35 11.73 25.99
C ASP A 292 7.75 12.02 24.53
N TYR A 293 8.78 11.34 24.04
CA TYR A 293 9.19 11.45 22.64
C TYR A 293 8.08 11.02 21.67
N LEU A 294 7.36 9.92 21.97
CA LEU A 294 6.23 9.46 21.18
C LEU A 294 5.10 10.48 21.18
N VAL A 295 4.73 11.03 22.34
CA VAL A 295 3.66 12.04 22.47
C VAL A 295 4.00 13.28 21.67
N LEU A 296 5.22 13.81 21.81
CA LEU A 296 5.68 14.98 21.05
C LEU A 296 5.76 14.68 19.55
N LYS A 297 6.12 13.46 19.16
CA LYS A 297 6.07 13.03 17.75
C LYS A 297 4.66 12.92 17.20
N LEU A 298 3.70 12.48 18.00
CA LEU A 298 2.27 12.43 17.62
C LEU A 298 1.67 13.84 17.49
N GLN A 299 2.26 14.84 18.13
CA GLN A 299 1.95 16.26 17.92
C GLN A 299 2.60 16.84 16.64
N ASP A 300 3.34 16.02 15.88
CA ASP A 300 4.10 16.34 14.66
C ASP A 300 5.22 17.38 14.84
N LEU A 301 5.78 17.48 16.06
CA LEU A 301 6.95 18.31 16.32
C LEU A 301 8.18 17.80 15.55
N ALA A 302 8.94 18.72 14.96
CA ALA A 302 10.15 18.36 14.23
C ALA A 302 11.20 17.78 15.18
N ALA A 303 12.11 16.93 14.67
CA ALA A 303 13.14 16.34 15.52
C ALA A 303 13.98 17.39 16.29
N PRO A 304 14.38 18.54 15.69
CA PRO A 304 15.08 19.60 16.42
C PRO A 304 14.26 20.19 17.57
N ASP A 305 12.97 20.45 17.36
CA ASP A 305 12.08 21.03 18.37
C ASP A 305 11.89 20.07 19.55
N ILE A 306 11.76 18.77 19.26
CA ILE A 306 11.69 17.73 20.30
C ILE A 306 13.01 17.61 21.05
N ASP A 307 14.13 17.70 20.34
CA ASP A 307 15.46 17.67 20.95
C ASP A 307 15.64 18.86 21.91
N GLU A 308 15.09 20.04 21.57
CA GLU A 308 15.09 21.21 22.46
C GLU A 308 14.16 21.01 23.67
N ILE A 309 12.92 20.56 23.45
CA ILE A 309 11.93 20.32 24.52
C ILE A 309 12.42 19.27 25.52
N LEU A 310 13.04 18.18 25.04
CA LEU A 310 13.52 17.08 25.87
C LEU A 310 14.99 17.25 26.31
N GLY A 311 15.67 18.32 25.90
CA GLY A 311 17.08 18.56 26.21
C GLY A 311 18.02 17.48 25.65
N LEU A 312 17.68 16.89 24.50
CA LEU A 312 18.42 15.79 23.88
C LEU A 312 19.47 16.31 22.91
N THR A 313 20.65 15.71 22.93
CA THR A 313 21.60 15.81 21.82
C THR A 313 21.17 14.91 20.66
N PRO A 314 21.59 15.18 19.41
CA PRO A 314 21.30 14.31 18.27
C PRO A 314 21.70 12.83 18.48
N ARG A 315 22.76 12.60 19.27
CA ARG A 315 23.22 11.27 19.63
C ARG A 315 22.32 10.59 20.66
N GLN A 316 21.84 11.32 21.67
CA GLN A 316 20.87 10.80 22.63
C GLN A 316 19.53 10.48 21.97
N ARG A 317 19.08 11.31 21.01
CA ARG A 317 17.90 11.03 20.19
C ARG A 317 18.04 9.70 19.44
N ASP A 318 19.20 9.44 18.83
CA ASP A 318 19.42 8.18 18.11
C ASP A 318 19.32 6.96 19.04
N TYR A 319 19.93 7.02 20.24
CA TYR A 319 19.77 5.99 21.26
C TYR A 319 18.32 5.81 21.70
N LEU A 320 17.60 6.91 21.90
CA LEU A 320 16.19 6.90 22.26
C LEU A 320 15.35 6.21 21.16
N GLN A 321 15.58 6.55 19.89
CA GLN A 321 14.88 5.93 18.75
C GLN A 321 15.17 4.43 18.62
N GLN A 322 16.41 4.00 18.85
CA GLN A 322 16.78 2.57 18.84
C GLN A 322 16.08 1.80 19.98
N ARG A 323 16.07 2.37 21.19
CA ARG A 323 15.36 1.77 22.33
C ARG A 323 13.86 1.75 22.11
N PHE A 324 13.27 2.84 21.61
CA PHE A 324 11.86 2.89 21.24
C PHE A 324 11.51 1.80 20.23
N LYS A 325 12.33 1.61 19.18
CA LYS A 325 12.16 0.53 18.21
C LYS A 325 12.12 -0.85 18.88
N TYR A 326 13.07 -1.14 19.78
CA TYR A 326 13.11 -2.41 20.52
C TYR A 326 11.83 -2.64 21.33
N HIS A 327 11.32 -1.62 22.00
CA HIS A 327 10.10 -1.73 22.82
C HIS A 327 8.84 -1.88 21.98
N VAL A 328 8.75 -1.21 20.83
CA VAL A 328 7.63 -1.40 19.89
C VAL A 328 7.63 -2.83 19.33
N GLU A 329 8.79 -3.38 18.96
CA GLU A 329 8.90 -4.78 18.51
C GLU A 329 8.56 -5.80 19.60
N LYS A 330 8.77 -5.46 20.89
CA LYS A 330 8.40 -6.31 22.02
C LYS A 330 6.91 -6.19 22.41
N PHE A 331 6.29 -5.06 22.09
CA PHE A 331 4.88 -4.79 22.34
C PHE A 331 3.96 -5.42 21.28
N SER A 332 4.42 -5.50 20.02
CA SER A 332 3.69 -6.07 18.87
C SER A 332 3.52 -7.58 18.93
#